data_AF-A0A9E7WAS9-F1
#
_entry.id   AF-A0A9E7WAS9-F1
#
_cell.length_a   1.000
_cell.length_b   1.000
_cell.length_c   1.000
_cell.angle_alpha   90.00
_cell.angle_beta   90.00
_cell.angle_gamma   90.00
#
_symmetry.space_group_name_H-M   'P 1'
#
loop_
_entity.id
_entity.type
_entity.pdbx_description
1 polymer ?
#
loop_
_entity_poly.entity_id
_entity_poly.type
_entity_poly.pdbx_seq_one_letter_code
_entity_poly.pdbx_strand_id
1 'polypeptide(L)'
;MQDLTTSVANLVAILAGIGLVVGGLSYTGVAGAFSRELLLYADGSIPLMLIAGAVTSFVLGMGMTVSACYIFLSILLAPALVNAGLNPLASHLFILYWGMLSYITPPVSLAAITAAGVADAKAGRTGLYAMRLGGILFILPFLFVINPSLILQGDITRILTSAFTAITAIWLLSSAMEGYLYRIGVLAWPARILVLAAGGALIYPELMTDLIGFGLVAVIYLSSRFLNYPAVTVGSSR
;
A
#
# COMPACT_ATOMS: atom_id res chain seq x y z
N MET A 1 23.94 22.45 -10.83
CA MET A 1 22.93 23.39 -11.38
C MET A 1 22.32 22.86 -12.68
N GLN A 2 23.11 22.43 -13.67
CA GLN A 2 22.61 21.86 -14.93
C GLN A 2 21.71 20.62 -14.75
N ASP A 3 22.06 19.68 -13.86
CA ASP A 3 21.24 18.47 -13.65
C ASP A 3 19.85 18.77 -13.05
N LEU A 4 19.77 19.80 -12.20
CA LEU A 4 18.51 20.28 -11.63
C LEU A 4 17.63 20.90 -12.72
N THR A 5 18.20 21.76 -13.57
CA THR A 5 17.45 22.39 -14.67
C THR A 5 16.89 21.35 -15.64
N THR A 6 17.66 20.30 -15.98
CA THR A 6 17.21 19.23 -16.87
C THR A 6 16.08 18.40 -16.24
N SER A 7 16.20 18.07 -14.95
CA SER A 7 15.17 17.32 -14.23
C SER A 7 13.86 18.09 -14.12
N VAL A 8 13.94 19.39 -13.80
CA VAL A 8 12.76 20.27 -13.74
C VAL A 8 12.13 20.43 -15.12
N ALA A 9 12.92 20.63 -16.18
CA ALA A 9 12.41 20.73 -17.55
C ALA A 9 11.65 19.47 -17.98
N ASN A 10 12.17 18.28 -17.65
CA ASN A 10 11.48 17.01 -17.93
C ASN A 10 10.15 16.90 -17.19
N LEU A 11 10.09 17.30 -15.91
CA LEU A 11 8.84 17.31 -15.15
C LEU A 11 7.83 18.28 -15.77
N VAL A 12 8.26 19.50 -16.14
CA VAL A 12 7.38 20.49 -16.77
C VAL A 12 6.81 19.96 -18.09
N ALA A 13 7.63 19.32 -18.93
CA ALA A 13 7.18 18.75 -20.19
C ALA A 13 6.11 17.65 -19.99
N ILE A 14 6.34 16.73 -19.04
CA ILE A 14 5.38 15.66 -18.72
C ILE A 14 4.07 16.25 -18.15
N LEU A 15 4.18 17.22 -17.22
CA LEU A 15 3.03 17.87 -16.60
C LEU A 15 2.21 18.69 -17.61
N ALA A 16 2.85 19.34 -18.57
CA ALA A 16 2.16 20.07 -19.64
C ALA A 16 1.30 19.13 -20.50
N GLY A 17 1.84 17.97 -20.90
CA GLY A 17 1.10 16.96 -21.65
C GLY A 17 -0.12 16.44 -20.88
N ILE A 18 0.05 16.15 -19.58
CA ILE A 18 -1.06 15.70 -18.73
C ILE A 18 -2.08 16.80 -18.53
N GLY A 19 -1.65 18.06 -18.38
CA GLY A 19 -2.52 19.22 -18.30
C GLY A 19 -3.44 19.34 -19.53
N LEU A 20 -2.93 19.05 -20.73
CA LEU A 20 -3.74 19.03 -21.96
C LEU A 20 -4.76 17.88 -21.95
N VAL A 21 -4.35 16.67 -21.56
CA VAL A 21 -5.26 15.52 -21.45
C VAL A 21 -6.37 15.79 -20.43
N VAL A 22 -5.99 16.22 -19.23
CA VAL A 22 -6.89 16.60 -18.14
C VAL A 22 -7.82 17.74 -18.56
N GLY A 23 -7.28 18.76 -19.22
CA GLY A 23 -8.06 19.89 -19.75
C GLY A 23 -9.12 19.44 -20.74
N GLY A 24 -8.75 18.55 -21.67
CA GLY A 24 -9.68 17.93 -22.61
C GLY A 24 -10.77 17.09 -21.91
N LEU A 25 -10.40 16.25 -20.95
CA LEU A 25 -11.34 15.43 -20.17
C LEU A 25 -12.29 16.27 -19.32
N SER A 26 -11.80 17.39 -18.79
CA SER A 26 -12.60 18.31 -17.98
C SER A 26 -13.57 19.10 -18.87
N TYR A 27 -13.10 19.60 -20.01
CA TYR A 27 -13.92 20.35 -20.96
C TYR A 27 -15.02 19.50 -21.59
N THR A 28 -14.73 18.23 -21.89
CA THR A 28 -15.70 17.27 -22.41
C THR A 28 -16.65 16.72 -21.34
N GLY A 29 -16.38 16.99 -20.06
CA GLY A 29 -17.15 16.45 -18.93
C GLY A 29 -16.92 14.97 -18.64
N VAL A 30 -16.00 14.31 -19.36
CA VAL A 30 -15.67 12.89 -19.19
C VAL A 30 -15.13 12.60 -17.79
N ALA A 31 -14.34 13.52 -17.21
CA ALA A 31 -13.84 13.37 -15.85
C ALA A 31 -14.97 13.24 -14.81
N GLY A 32 -15.97 14.12 -14.91
CA GLY A 32 -17.15 14.08 -14.04
C GLY A 32 -18.06 12.89 -14.34
N ALA A 33 -18.24 12.55 -15.62
CA ALA A 33 -19.01 11.37 -16.03
C ALA A 33 -18.38 10.08 -15.48
N PHE A 34 -17.05 9.94 -15.56
CA PHE A 34 -16.33 8.79 -15.02
C PHE A 34 -16.56 8.62 -13.52
N SER A 35 -16.42 9.71 -12.75
CA SER A 35 -16.70 9.69 -11.31
C SER A 35 -18.14 9.27 -11.01
N ARG A 36 -19.11 9.74 -11.79
CA ARG A 36 -20.53 9.36 -11.64
C ARG A 36 -20.76 7.89 -11.98
N GLU A 37 -20.23 7.40 -13.09
CA GLU A 37 -20.36 5.99 -13.47
C GLU A 37 -19.78 5.08 -12.39
N LEU A 38 -18.62 5.43 -11.82
CA LEU A 38 -17.97 4.66 -10.75
C LEU A 38 -18.85 4.59 -9.49
N LEU A 39 -19.54 5.68 -9.14
CA LEU A 39 -20.54 5.72 -8.06
C LEU A 39 -21.78 4.87 -8.38
N LEU A 40 -22.27 4.94 -9.62
CA LEU A 40 -23.43 4.17 -10.08
C LEU A 40 -23.15 2.66 -10.04
N TYR A 41 -22.00 2.23 -10.57
CA TYR A 41 -21.59 0.82 -10.54
C TYR A 41 -21.28 0.30 -9.13
N ALA A 42 -20.86 1.19 -8.22
CA ALA A 42 -20.67 0.82 -6.83
C ALA A 42 -21.99 0.62 -6.06
N ASP A 43 -23.11 1.13 -6.59
CA ASP A 43 -24.46 1.03 -6.01
C ASP A 43 -24.50 1.44 -4.51
N GLY A 44 -23.75 2.49 -4.16
CA GLY A 44 -23.61 2.98 -2.79
C GLY A 44 -22.76 2.11 -1.85
N SER A 45 -22.22 0.98 -2.32
CA SER A 45 -21.34 0.13 -1.51
C SER A 45 -19.90 0.63 -1.49
N ILE A 46 -19.46 1.13 -0.32
CA ILE A 46 -18.09 1.62 -0.09
C ILE A 46 -17.02 0.58 -0.49
N PRO A 47 -17.13 -0.71 -0.12
CA PRO A 47 -16.09 -1.69 -0.45
C PRO A 47 -15.91 -1.88 -1.96
N LEU A 48 -17.01 -1.94 -2.73
CA LEU A 48 -16.95 -2.09 -4.18
C LEU A 48 -16.32 -0.86 -4.83
N MET A 49 -16.67 0.33 -4.34
CA MET A 49 -16.09 1.57 -4.82
C MET A 49 -14.59 1.67 -4.55
N LEU A 50 -14.13 1.20 -3.38
CA LEU A 50 -12.70 1.14 -3.07
C LEU A 50 -11.96 0.13 -3.94
N ILE A 51 -12.56 -1.04 -4.21
CA ILE A 51 -11.95 -2.03 -5.12
C ILE A 51 -11.89 -1.48 -6.55
N ALA A 52 -12.97 -0.87 -7.05
CA ALA A 52 -12.99 -0.24 -8.36
C ALA A 52 -11.95 0.89 -8.44
N GLY A 53 -11.91 1.77 -7.42
CA GLY A 53 -10.92 2.83 -7.30
C GLY A 53 -9.49 2.30 -7.27
N ALA A 54 -9.23 1.23 -6.52
CA ALA A 54 -7.92 0.57 -6.47
C ALA A 54 -7.47 0.06 -7.85
N VAL A 55 -8.34 -0.70 -8.53
CA VAL A 55 -8.05 -1.25 -9.86
C VAL A 55 -7.82 -0.13 -10.86
N THR A 56 -8.69 0.87 -10.88
CA THR A 56 -8.56 2.01 -11.78
C THR A 56 -7.31 2.83 -11.48
N SER A 57 -7.01 3.14 -10.21
CA SER A 57 -5.78 3.84 -9.81
C SER A 57 -4.53 3.06 -10.18
N PHE A 58 -4.55 1.73 -10.00
CA PHE A 58 -3.46 0.86 -10.40
C PHE A 58 -3.24 0.88 -11.90
N VAL A 59 -4.29 0.68 -12.70
CA VAL A 59 -4.21 0.61 -14.16
C VAL A 59 -3.84 1.95 -14.77
N LEU A 60 -4.53 3.01 -14.37
CA LEU A 60 -4.22 4.35 -14.86
C LEU A 60 -2.86 4.82 -14.35
N GLY A 61 -2.38 4.35 -13.20
CA GLY A 61 -1.06 4.72 -12.67
C GLY A 61 0.13 4.07 -13.37
N MET A 62 -0.09 3.02 -14.17
CA MET A 62 0.99 2.31 -14.86
C MET A 62 1.69 3.20 -15.88
N GLY A 63 3.00 3.40 -15.70
CA GLY A 63 3.88 4.02 -16.70
C GLY A 63 3.98 5.55 -16.68
N MET A 64 3.34 6.23 -15.72
CA MET A 64 3.50 7.68 -15.49
C MET A 64 4.42 7.97 -14.30
N THR A 65 5.05 9.15 -14.27
CA THR A 65 5.77 9.62 -13.07
C THR A 65 4.81 9.83 -11.89
N VAL A 66 5.30 9.76 -10.66
CA VAL A 66 4.46 9.86 -9.44
C VAL A 66 3.57 11.12 -9.43
N SER A 67 4.17 12.28 -9.72
CA SER A 67 3.46 13.56 -9.73
C SER A 67 2.38 13.62 -10.82
N ALA A 68 2.72 13.13 -12.01
CA ALA A 68 1.83 13.00 -13.15
C ALA A 68 0.61 12.12 -12.85
N CYS A 69 0.88 10.92 -12.33
CA CYS A 69 -0.13 9.95 -11.92
C CYS A 69 -1.08 10.54 -10.89
N TYR A 70 -0.55 11.20 -9.85
CA TYR A 70 -1.37 11.83 -8.83
C TYR A 70 -2.29 12.91 -9.39
N ILE A 71 -1.78 13.86 -10.18
CA ILE A 71 -2.59 14.94 -10.75
C ILE A 71 -3.73 14.37 -11.60
N PHE A 72 -3.42 13.40 -12.46
CA PHE A 72 -4.41 12.74 -13.31
C PHE A 72 -5.50 12.03 -12.49
N LEU A 73 -5.10 11.20 -11.52
CA LEU A 73 -6.04 10.47 -10.65
C LEU A 73 -6.83 11.40 -9.73
N SER A 74 -6.24 12.50 -9.27
CA SER A 74 -6.90 13.46 -8.39
C SER A 74 -8.06 14.18 -9.05
N ILE A 75 -8.07 14.25 -10.38
CA ILE A 75 -9.12 14.90 -11.16
C ILE A 75 -10.18 13.89 -11.60
N LEU A 76 -9.77 12.64 -11.85
CA LEU A 76 -10.68 11.59 -12.33
C LEU A 76 -11.35 10.78 -11.23
N LEU A 77 -10.61 10.40 -10.17
CA LEU A 77 -11.06 9.43 -9.17
C LEU A 77 -11.31 10.04 -7.80
N ALA A 78 -10.50 11.01 -7.36
CA ALA A 78 -10.70 11.61 -6.04
C ALA A 78 -12.13 12.18 -5.86
N PRO A 79 -12.74 12.85 -6.86
CA PRO A 79 -14.11 13.34 -6.72
C PRO A 79 -15.12 12.20 -6.51
N ALA A 80 -14.96 11.06 -7.18
CA ALA A 80 -15.83 9.90 -6.99
C ALA A 80 -15.79 9.40 -5.54
N LEU A 81 -14.59 9.22 -4.99
CA LEU A 81 -14.41 8.73 -3.62
C LEU A 81 -14.92 9.73 -2.58
N VAL A 82 -14.67 11.02 -2.78
CA VAL A 82 -15.13 12.08 -1.87
C VAL A 82 -16.64 12.23 -1.91
N ASN A 83 -17.25 12.18 -3.10
CA ASN A 83 -18.71 12.26 -3.26
C ASN A 83 -19.45 11.08 -2.64
N ALA A 84 -18.78 9.93 -2.45
CA ALA A 84 -19.32 8.81 -1.71
C ALA A 84 -19.27 8.98 -0.18
N GLY A 85 -18.79 10.13 0.32
CA GLY A 85 -18.69 10.42 1.74
C GLY A 85 -17.38 10.00 2.39
N LEU A 86 -16.36 9.61 1.61
CA LEU A 86 -15.04 9.31 2.16
C LEU A 86 -14.26 10.59 2.49
N ASN A 87 -13.34 10.47 3.45
CA ASN A 87 -12.49 11.59 3.85
C ASN A 87 -11.61 12.06 2.68
N PRO A 88 -11.59 13.36 2.34
CA PRO A 88 -10.80 13.87 1.22
C PRO A 88 -9.31 13.52 1.29
N LEU A 89 -8.68 13.71 2.45
CA LEU A 89 -7.26 13.39 2.62
C LEU A 89 -7.02 11.90 2.39
N ALA A 90 -7.85 11.04 2.96
CA ALA A 90 -7.74 9.61 2.77
C ALA A 90 -7.96 9.21 1.30
N SER A 91 -8.93 9.80 0.60
CA SER A 91 -9.17 9.52 -0.82
C SER A 91 -7.97 9.90 -1.70
N HIS A 92 -7.36 11.07 -1.47
CA HIS A 92 -6.17 11.49 -2.21
C HIS A 92 -4.94 10.62 -1.92
N LEU A 93 -4.75 10.21 -0.65
CA LEU A 93 -3.69 9.26 -0.29
C LEU A 93 -3.95 7.88 -0.88
N PHE A 94 -5.20 7.44 -0.92
CA PHE A 94 -5.59 6.14 -1.45
C PHE A 94 -5.23 5.99 -2.94
N ILE A 95 -5.63 6.97 -3.76
CA ILE A 95 -5.32 6.95 -5.20
C ILE A 95 -3.82 7.04 -5.46
N LEU A 96 -3.09 7.83 -4.65
CA LEU A 96 -1.64 7.97 -4.75
C LEU A 96 -0.95 6.65 -4.41
N TYR A 97 -1.33 6.01 -3.29
CA TYR A 97 -0.79 4.73 -2.88
C TYR A 97 -1.02 3.66 -3.94
N TRP A 98 -2.25 3.53 -4.44
CA TRP A 98 -2.58 2.54 -5.47
C TRP A 98 -1.87 2.81 -6.80
N GLY A 99 -1.72 4.08 -7.19
CA GLY A 99 -0.89 4.45 -8.33
C GLY A 99 0.58 4.03 -8.13
N MET A 100 1.13 4.24 -6.94
CA MET A 100 2.51 3.88 -6.60
C MET A 100 2.76 2.38 -6.48
N LEU A 101 1.76 1.58 -6.08
CA LEU A 101 1.89 0.13 -6.02
C LEU A 101 2.22 -0.50 -7.39
N SER A 102 1.84 0.15 -8.49
CA SER A 102 2.23 -0.28 -9.84
C SER A 102 3.76 -0.31 -10.06
N TYR A 103 4.53 0.45 -9.28
CA TYR A 103 5.99 0.51 -9.40
C TYR A 103 6.72 -0.72 -8.85
N ILE A 104 6.06 -1.51 -8.00
CA ILE A 104 6.60 -2.76 -7.45
C ILE A 104 5.89 -4.00 -7.98
N THR A 105 4.76 -3.84 -8.68
CA THR A 105 3.91 -4.96 -9.12
C THR A 105 4.21 -5.33 -10.58
N PRO A 106 4.57 -6.59 -10.88
CA PRO A 106 4.64 -7.08 -12.27
C PRO A 106 3.28 -6.92 -12.95
N PRO A 107 3.19 -6.49 -14.24
CA PRO A 107 4.21 -6.53 -15.28
C PRO A 107 5.06 -5.26 -15.47
N VAL A 108 4.67 -4.13 -14.86
CA VAL A 108 5.35 -2.84 -15.09
C VAL A 108 6.53 -2.66 -14.14
N SER A 109 6.33 -2.85 -12.84
CA SER A 109 7.34 -2.85 -11.76
C SER A 109 8.59 -1.99 -12.00
N LEU A 110 8.41 -0.73 -12.47
CA LEU A 110 9.50 0.07 -13.05
C LEU A 110 10.68 0.24 -12.09
N ALA A 111 10.39 0.51 -10.81
CA ALA A 111 11.41 0.64 -9.77
C ALA A 111 12.17 -0.67 -9.53
N ALA A 112 11.47 -1.81 -9.52
CA ALA A 112 12.09 -3.12 -9.33
C ALA A 112 12.96 -3.52 -10.54
N ILE A 113 12.54 -3.16 -11.77
CA ILE A 113 13.32 -3.40 -13.00
C ILE A 113 14.60 -2.57 -12.99
N THR A 114 14.52 -1.28 -12.66
CA THR A 114 15.69 -0.41 -12.56
C THR A 114 16.65 -0.89 -11.46
N ALA A 115 16.14 -1.24 -10.28
CA ALA A 115 16.95 -1.79 -9.19
C ALA A 115 17.62 -3.12 -9.58
N ALA A 116 16.92 -3.98 -10.32
CA ALA A 116 17.49 -5.23 -10.83
C ALA A 116 18.65 -4.99 -11.80
N GLY A 117 18.57 -3.96 -12.65
CA GLY A 117 19.66 -3.59 -13.56
C GLY A 117 20.91 -3.08 -12.82
N VAL A 118 20.72 -2.37 -11.70
CA VAL A 118 21.84 -1.92 -10.84
C VAL A 118 22.46 -3.09 -10.07
N ALA A 119 21.65 -4.05 -9.63
CA ALA A 119 22.08 -5.20 -8.83
C ALA A 119 22.46 -6.45 -9.64
N ASP A 120 22.52 -6.35 -10.98
CA ASP A 120 22.73 -7.47 -11.91
C ASP A 120 21.81 -8.68 -11.64
N ALA A 121 20.56 -8.39 -11.30
CA ALA A 121 19.55 -9.38 -10.94
C ALA A 121 18.48 -9.54 -12.04
N LYS A 122 17.75 -10.66 -12.01
CA LYS A 122 16.63 -10.90 -12.94
C LYS A 122 15.43 -10.03 -12.58
N ALA A 123 15.14 -9.03 -13.40
CA ALA A 123 14.04 -8.07 -13.23
C ALA A 123 12.70 -8.70 -12.81
N GLY A 124 12.26 -9.76 -13.50
CA GLY A 124 11.01 -10.45 -13.17
C GLY A 124 11.02 -11.07 -11.75
N ARG A 125 12.14 -11.66 -11.33
CA ARG A 125 12.26 -12.18 -9.95
C ARG A 125 12.30 -11.04 -8.95
N THR A 126 13.06 -9.98 -9.21
CA THR A 126 13.13 -8.81 -8.34
C THR A 126 11.75 -8.18 -8.13
N GLY A 127 10.93 -8.08 -9.18
CA GLY A 127 9.55 -7.61 -9.09
C GLY A 127 8.68 -8.51 -8.20
N LEU A 128 8.76 -9.83 -8.37
CA LEU A 128 8.02 -10.77 -7.49
C LEU A 128 8.47 -10.67 -6.02
N TYR A 129 9.78 -10.55 -5.77
CA TYR A 129 10.31 -10.34 -4.42
C TYR A 129 9.86 -9.01 -3.83
N ALA A 130 9.88 -7.93 -4.61
CA ALA A 130 9.39 -6.62 -4.19
C ALA A 130 7.89 -6.65 -3.85
N MET A 131 7.07 -7.33 -4.66
CA MET A 131 5.64 -7.52 -4.39
C MET A 131 5.41 -8.35 -3.12
N ARG A 132 6.21 -9.39 -2.88
CA ARG A 132 6.11 -10.20 -1.66
C ARG A 132 6.49 -9.39 -0.42
N LEU A 133 7.59 -8.66 -0.45
CA LEU A 133 8.01 -7.77 0.65
C LEU A 133 7.00 -6.64 0.88
N GLY A 134 6.49 -6.06 -0.20
CA GLY A 134 5.53 -4.96 -0.21
C GLY A 134 4.06 -5.39 -0.09
N GLY A 135 3.75 -6.67 0.09
CA GLY A 135 2.36 -7.17 0.05
C GLY A 135 1.43 -6.47 1.04
N ILE A 136 1.98 -6.06 2.19
CA ILE A 136 1.25 -5.30 3.21
C ILE A 136 0.75 -3.94 2.69
N LEU A 137 1.46 -3.33 1.74
CA LEU A 137 1.11 -2.03 1.17
C LEU A 137 -0.14 -2.09 0.29
N PHE A 138 -0.60 -3.27 -0.13
CA PHE A 138 -1.87 -3.42 -0.85
C PHE A 138 -3.08 -3.30 0.07
N ILE A 139 -2.92 -3.66 1.35
CA ILE A 139 -4.00 -3.64 2.34
C ILE A 139 -4.08 -2.26 2.99
N LEU A 140 -2.93 -1.64 3.25
CA LEU A 140 -2.80 -0.38 3.99
C LEU A 140 -3.73 0.76 3.50
N PRO A 141 -3.92 0.98 2.18
CA PRO A 141 -4.82 2.02 1.68
C PRO A 141 -6.27 1.85 2.10
N PHE A 142 -6.77 0.62 2.15
CA PHE A 142 -8.14 0.38 2.61
C PHE A 142 -8.29 0.70 4.10
N LEU A 143 -7.26 0.44 4.90
CA LEU A 143 -7.30 0.66 6.34
C LEU A 143 -7.42 2.13 6.70
N PHE A 144 -6.58 2.98 6.11
CA PHE A 144 -6.59 4.40 6.44
C PHE A 144 -7.79 5.16 5.86
N VAL A 145 -8.44 4.61 4.82
CA VAL A 145 -9.70 5.16 4.30
C VAL A 145 -10.87 4.88 5.25
N ILE A 146 -10.88 3.69 5.86
CA ILE A 146 -11.94 3.30 6.80
C ILE A 146 -11.68 3.86 8.20
N ASN A 147 -10.41 4.05 8.58
CA ASN A 147 -10.02 4.56 9.89
C ASN A 147 -9.22 5.88 9.79
N PRO A 148 -9.88 7.04 9.96
CA PRO A 148 -9.23 8.35 9.93
C PRO A 148 -8.11 8.55 10.96
N SER A 149 -8.07 7.74 12.03
CA SER A 149 -7.01 7.82 13.04
C SER A 149 -5.63 7.51 12.45
N LEU A 150 -5.57 6.69 11.40
CA LEU A 150 -4.34 6.36 10.67
C LEU A 150 -3.80 7.52 9.83
N ILE A 151 -4.65 8.49 9.47
CA ILE A 151 -4.25 9.75 8.82
C ILE A 151 -4.14 10.90 9.83
N LEU A 152 -3.95 10.58 11.11
CA LEU A 152 -3.79 11.53 12.21
C LEU A 152 -5.00 12.46 12.41
N GLN A 153 -6.20 11.99 12.05
CA GLN A 153 -7.44 12.73 12.27
C GLN A 153 -8.29 12.04 13.34
N GLY A 154 -8.63 12.79 14.39
CA GLY A 154 -9.46 12.30 15.49
C GLY A 154 -8.85 12.56 16.86
N ASP A 155 -9.27 11.77 17.84
CA ASP A 155 -8.78 11.86 19.21
C ASP A 155 -7.33 11.37 19.34
N ILE A 156 -6.52 12.09 20.12
CA ILE A 156 -5.10 11.77 20.33
C ILE A 156 -4.89 10.36 20.86
N THR A 157 -5.76 9.88 21.76
CA THR A 157 -5.62 8.53 22.31
C THR A 157 -5.83 7.47 21.23
N ARG A 158 -6.85 7.66 20.37
CA ARG A 158 -7.12 6.76 19.24
C ARG A 158 -6.04 6.80 18.18
N ILE A 159 -5.45 7.97 17.93
CA ILE A 159 -4.34 8.12 17.00
C ILE A 159 -3.13 7.32 17.51
N LEU A 160 -2.77 7.48 18.78
CA LEU A 160 -1.64 6.77 19.39
C LEU A 160 -1.86 5.25 19.41
N THR A 161 -3.05 4.78 19.79
CA THR A 161 -3.35 3.34 19.78
C THR A 161 -3.34 2.78 18.36
N SER A 162 -4.00 3.46 17.41
CA SER A 162 -4.05 3.01 16.00
C SER A 162 -2.67 3.01 15.35
N ALA A 163 -1.82 4.01 15.65
CA ALA A 163 -0.45 4.03 15.15
C ALA A 163 0.37 2.87 15.72
N PHE A 164 0.25 2.60 17.02
CA PHE A 164 0.94 1.49 17.66
C PHE A 164 0.50 0.13 17.09
N THR A 165 -0.81 -0.11 17.00
CA THR A 165 -1.34 -1.38 16.47
C THR A 165 -0.99 -1.53 14.99
N ALA A 166 -1.10 -0.49 14.17
CA ALA A 166 -0.70 -0.54 12.76
C ALA A 166 0.79 -0.87 12.58
N ILE A 167 1.69 -0.26 13.37
CA ILE A 167 3.13 -0.58 13.33
C ILE A 167 3.35 -2.06 13.69
N THR A 168 2.69 -2.54 14.74
CA THR A 168 2.81 -3.96 15.14
C THR A 168 2.21 -4.91 14.09
N ALA A 169 1.08 -4.57 13.48
CA ALA A 169 0.43 -5.35 12.45
C ALA A 169 1.31 -5.45 11.20
N ILE A 170 1.86 -4.32 10.72
CA ILE A 170 2.77 -4.29 9.57
C ILE A 170 4.00 -5.15 9.87
N TRP A 171 4.59 -5.02 11.06
CA TRP A 171 5.76 -5.81 11.44
C TRP A 171 5.47 -7.33 11.43
N LEU A 172 4.34 -7.76 12.00
CA LEU A 172 3.95 -9.18 12.04
C LEU A 172 3.62 -9.71 10.65
N LEU A 173 2.85 -8.96 9.86
CA LEU A 173 2.46 -9.38 8.51
C LEU A 173 3.67 -9.49 7.59
N SER A 174 4.59 -8.51 7.62
CA SER A 174 5.86 -8.60 6.90
C SER A 174 6.70 -9.79 7.37
N SER A 175 6.78 -10.01 8.70
CA SER A 175 7.51 -11.15 9.28
C SER A 175 6.94 -12.50 8.81
N ALA A 176 5.62 -12.59 8.64
CA ALA A 176 4.98 -13.82 8.20
C ALA A 176 5.11 -14.07 6.69
N MET A 177 5.08 -13.01 5.88
CA MET A 177 5.33 -13.08 4.44
C MET A 177 6.76 -13.52 4.14
N GLU A 178 7.74 -13.01 4.87
CA GLU A 178 9.15 -13.42 4.73
C GLU A 178 9.45 -14.73 5.46
N GLY A 179 8.68 -15.01 6.51
CA GLY A 179 8.86 -16.20 7.34
C GLY A 179 10.02 -16.12 8.30
N TYR A 180 10.32 -14.91 8.76
CA TYR A 180 11.33 -14.63 9.75
C TYR A 180 10.76 -13.64 10.76
N LEU A 181 10.88 -13.94 12.06
CA LEU A 181 10.41 -13.08 13.14
C LEU A 181 11.58 -12.79 14.07
N TYR A 182 11.75 -11.50 14.39
CA TYR A 182 12.86 -11.04 15.23
C TYR A 182 12.83 -11.74 16.60
N ARG A 183 14.01 -12.23 17.03
CA ARG A 183 14.28 -13.10 18.20
C ARG A 183 13.86 -14.57 18.11
N ILE A 184 13.00 -14.95 17.17
CA ILE A 184 12.55 -16.35 17.02
C ILE A 184 13.35 -17.07 15.92
N GLY A 185 13.68 -16.36 14.83
CA GLY A 185 14.38 -16.95 13.70
C GLY A 185 13.42 -17.36 12.58
N VAL A 186 13.73 -18.44 11.87
CA VAL A 186 12.94 -18.90 10.72
C VAL A 186 11.65 -19.56 11.19
N LEU A 187 10.51 -19.09 10.67
CA LEU A 187 9.20 -19.61 11.03
C LEU A 187 8.84 -20.81 10.15
N ALA A 188 8.47 -21.89 10.82
CA ALA A 188 7.76 -23.00 10.20
C ALA A 188 6.40 -22.54 9.64
N TRP A 189 5.92 -23.25 8.62
CA TRP A 189 4.66 -22.93 7.94
C TRP A 189 3.45 -22.69 8.87
N PRO A 190 3.22 -23.53 9.92
CA PRO A 190 2.12 -23.29 10.86
C PRO A 190 2.29 -22.00 11.68
N ALA A 191 3.51 -21.68 12.10
CA ALA A 191 3.81 -20.46 12.85
C ALA A 191 3.61 -19.22 11.98
N ARG A 192 3.88 -19.29 10.67
CA ARG A 192 3.60 -18.19 9.73
C ARG A 192 2.10 -17.87 9.65
N ILE A 193 1.24 -18.88 9.60
CA ILE A 193 -0.22 -18.68 9.59
C ILE A 193 -0.68 -18.02 10.89
N LEU A 194 -0.13 -18.43 12.03
CA LEU A 194 -0.44 -17.81 13.32
C LEU A 194 0.02 -16.35 13.39
N VAL A 195 1.22 -16.02 12.90
CA VAL A 195 1.69 -14.63 12.83
C VAL A 195 0.85 -13.81 11.85
N LEU A 196 0.45 -14.37 10.69
CA LEU A 196 -0.49 -13.72 9.78
C LEU A 196 -1.83 -13.42 10.46
N ALA A 197 -2.38 -14.38 11.20
CA ALA A 197 -3.62 -14.20 11.94
C ALA A 197 -3.49 -13.14 13.05
N ALA A 198 -2.38 -13.14 13.78
CA ALA A 198 -2.09 -12.14 14.81
C ALA A 198 -1.97 -10.72 14.22
N GLY A 199 -1.21 -10.57 13.13
CA GLY A 199 -1.10 -9.31 12.42
C GLY A 199 -2.42 -8.85 11.82
N GLY A 200 -3.20 -9.79 11.25
CA GLY A 200 -4.53 -9.53 10.72
C GLY A 200 -5.55 -9.11 11.77
N ALA A 201 -5.46 -9.63 13.00
CA ALA A 201 -6.30 -9.18 14.10
C ALA A 201 -5.96 -7.73 14.52
N LEU A 202 -4.68 -7.36 14.51
CA LEU A 202 -4.23 -6.00 14.88
C LEU A 202 -4.46 -4.93 13.81
N ILE A 203 -4.95 -5.31 12.63
CA ILE A 203 -5.24 -4.39 11.52
C ILE A 203 -6.36 -3.40 11.88
N TYR A 204 -7.39 -3.89 12.57
CA TYR A 204 -8.53 -3.07 12.99
C TYR A 204 -8.39 -2.77 14.49
N PRO A 205 -8.09 -1.52 14.87
CA PRO A 205 -7.83 -1.17 16.26
C PRO A 205 -9.15 -1.14 17.05
N GLU A 206 -9.49 -2.30 17.60
CA GLU A 206 -10.56 -2.49 18.57
C GLU A 206 -10.01 -3.24 19.79
N LEU A 207 -10.56 -2.93 20.97
CA LEU A 207 -10.07 -3.53 22.22
C LEU A 207 -10.05 -5.07 22.16
N MET A 208 -11.07 -5.69 21.56
CA MET A 208 -11.16 -7.14 21.48
C MET A 208 -10.17 -7.74 20.47
N THR A 209 -10.04 -7.13 19.30
CA THR A 209 -9.12 -7.59 18.25
C THR A 209 -7.67 -7.39 18.66
N ASP A 210 -7.37 -6.30 19.36
CA ASP A 210 -6.06 -6.01 19.93
C ASP A 210 -5.68 -7.03 21.00
N LEU A 211 -6.58 -7.36 21.92
CA LEU A 211 -6.35 -8.38 22.94
C LEU A 211 -6.07 -9.75 22.32
N ILE A 212 -6.82 -10.13 21.29
CA ILE A 212 -6.61 -11.38 20.55
C ILE A 212 -5.25 -11.34 19.84
N GLY A 213 -4.93 -10.24 19.16
CA GLY A 213 -3.68 -10.06 18.45
C GLY A 213 -2.45 -10.14 19.35
N PHE A 214 -2.43 -9.37 20.45
CA PHE A 214 -1.36 -9.42 21.44
C PHE A 214 -1.31 -10.77 22.17
N GLY A 215 -2.46 -11.40 22.44
CA GLY A 215 -2.53 -12.75 22.99
C GLY A 215 -1.87 -13.79 22.08
N LEU A 216 -2.14 -13.73 20.78
CA LEU A 216 -1.51 -14.60 19.78
C LEU A 216 -0.01 -14.35 19.70
N VAL A 217 0.44 -13.08 19.70
CA VAL A 217 1.87 -12.74 19.73
C VAL A 217 2.54 -13.35 20.97
N ALA A 218 1.92 -13.24 22.15
CA ALA A 218 2.44 -13.83 23.38
C ALA A 218 2.55 -15.36 23.29
N VAL A 219 1.52 -16.03 22.76
CA VAL A 219 1.54 -17.50 22.53
C VAL A 219 2.65 -17.91 21.56
N ILE A 220 2.89 -17.13 20.50
CA ILE A 220 3.95 -17.39 19.51
C ILE A 220 5.33 -17.25 20.18
N TYR A 221 5.56 -16.20 20.96
CA TYR A 221 6.81 -16.05 21.70
C TYR A 221 6.99 -17.14 22.77
N LEU A 222 5.94 -17.55 23.48
CA LEU A 222 6.04 -18.61 24.49
C LEU A 222 6.27 -19.99 23.89
N SER A 223 5.54 -20.34 22.83
CA SER A 223 5.73 -21.61 22.10
C SER A 223 7.09 -21.69 21.42
N SER A 224 7.64 -20.56 20.95
CA SER A 224 9.00 -20.50 20.40
C SER A 224 10.11 -20.79 21.40
N ARG A 225 9.83 -20.70 22.71
CA ARG A 225 10.77 -21.10 23.76
C ARG A 225 10.87 -22.62 23.90
N PHE A 226 9.86 -23.36 23.44
CA PHE A 226 9.78 -24.83 23.48
C PHE A 226 10.12 -25.48 22.14
N LEU A 227 9.79 -24.84 21.02
CA LEU A 227 10.21 -25.26 19.68
C LEU A 227 11.57 -24.64 19.36
N ASN A 228 12.63 -25.45 19.36
CA ASN A 228 13.95 -25.06 18.85
C ASN A 228 13.86 -24.74 17.35
N TYR A 229 13.56 -23.49 17.01
CA TYR A 229 13.75 -23.00 15.66
C TYR A 229 15.25 -22.90 15.41
N PRO A 230 15.79 -23.51 14.34
CA PRO A 230 17.20 -23.36 14.03
C PRO A 230 17.49 -21.87 13.83
N ALA A 231 18.37 -21.33 14.68
CA ALA A 231 18.86 -19.98 14.52
C ALA A 231 19.44 -19.85 13.11
N VAL A 232 19.12 -18.75 12.42
CA VAL A 232 19.76 -18.44 11.15
C VAL A 232 21.25 -18.28 11.45
N THR A 233 22.05 -19.29 11.14
CA THR A 233 23.50 -19.13 11.05
C THR A 233 23.71 -18.16 9.91
N VAL A 234 24.01 -16.90 10.24
CA VAL A 234 24.49 -15.93 9.26
C VAL A 234 25.80 -16.50 8.74
N GLY A 235 25.71 -17.23 7.63
CA GLY A 235 26.87 -17.74 6.93
C GLY A 235 27.71 -16.54 6.53
N SER A 236 28.91 -16.44 7.11
CA SER A 236 29.97 -15.60 6.61
C SER A 236 30.30 -16.06 5.18
N SER A 237 29.59 -15.54 4.18
CA SER A 237 29.99 -15.67 2.78
C SER A 237 30.97 -14.55 2.46
N ARG A 238 32.24 -14.94 2.35
CA ARG A 238 33.27 -14.22 1.59
C ARG A 238 32.87 -14.11 0.12
#